data_AF-A0A5N5KI57-F1
#
_entry.id   AF-A0A5N5KI57-F1
#
_cell.length_a   1.000
_cell.length_b   1.000
_cell.length_c   1.000
_cell.angle_alpha   90.00
_cell.angle_beta   90.00
_cell.angle_gamma   90.00
#
_symmetry.space_group_name_H-M   'P 1'
#
loop_
_entity.id
_entity.type
_entity.pdbx_description
1 polymer ?
#
loop_
_entity_poly.entity_id
_entity_poly.type
_entity_poly.pdbx_seq_one_letter_code
_entity_poly.pdbx_strand_id
1 'polypeptide(L)' 'MNQLDNFHLEQGEELKKMIGAAVYIECSSKTQQNVKAVFDAAIKVVLQPPRPKKKRQKRRPPCVFL' A
#
# COMPACT_ATOMS: atom_id res chain seq x y z
N MET A 1 14.97 -20.19 -14.92
CA MET A 1 14.41 -18.84 -15.15
C MET A 1 13.19 -19.03 -16.03
N ASN A 2 11.99 -19.13 -15.44
CA ASN A 2 10.77 -19.28 -16.22
C ASN A 2 9.88 -18.08 -15.94
N GLN A 3 9.83 -17.18 -16.92
CA GLN A 3 8.63 -16.50 -17.41
C GLN A 3 7.57 -16.16 -16.36
N LEU A 4 7.94 -15.40 -15.33
CA LEU A 4 6.97 -14.76 -14.44
C LEU A 4 6.49 -13.48 -15.12
N ASP A 5 5.18 -13.31 -15.13
CA ASP A 5 4.48 -12.06 -15.41
C ASP A 5 5.31 -10.87 -14.95
N ASN A 6 5.77 -10.07 -15.91
CA ASN A 6 6.36 -8.76 -15.63
C ASN A 6 5.22 -7.84 -15.19
N PHE A 7 4.72 -8.03 -13.98
CA PHE A 7 4.12 -6.94 -13.24
C PHE A 7 5.27 -6.01 -12.92
N HIS A 8 5.31 -4.84 -13.56
CA HIS A 8 6.41 -3.91 -13.34
C HIS A 8 6.33 -3.43 -11.88
N LEU A 9 7.44 -3.40 -11.15
CA LEU A 9 7.49 -2.94 -9.75
C LEU A 9 6.75 -1.60 -9.55
N GLU A 10 6.82 -0.74 -10.57
CA GLU A 10 6.12 0.54 -10.63
C GLU A 10 4.59 0.41 -10.58
N GLN A 11 4.01 -0.57 -11.29
CA GLN A 11 2.57 -0.82 -11.29
C GLN A 11 2.08 -1.28 -9.91
N GLY A 12 2.86 -2.13 -9.22
CA GLY A 12 2.56 -2.56 -7.86
C GLY A 12 2.60 -1.41 -6.84
N GLU A 13 3.62 -0.57 -6.92
CA GLU A 13 3.73 0.63 -6.07
C GLU A 13 2.66 1.68 -6.40
N GLU A 14 2.28 1.84 -7.66
CA GLU A 14 1.17 2.71 -8.06
C GLU A 14 -0.15 2.20 -7.49
N LEU A 15 -0.45 0.90 -7.62
CA LEU A 15 -1.68 0.32 -7.09
C LEU A 15 -1.77 0.49 -5.57
N LYS A 16 -0.69 0.25 -4.84
CA LYS A 16 -0.59 0.52 -3.39
C LYS A 16 -0.96 1.97 -3.06
N LYS A 17 -0.46 2.95 -3.82
CA LYS A 17 -0.82 4.36 -3.63
C LYS A 17 -2.31 4.62 -3.89
N MET A 18 -2.87 4.02 -4.95
CA MET A 18 -4.27 4.18 -5.33
C MET A 18 -5.23 3.66 -4.25
N ILE A 19 -4.99 2.47 -3.72
CA ILE A 19 -5.87 1.86 -2.69
C ILE A 19 -5.52 2.30 -1.26
N GLY A 20 -4.40 3.00 -1.07
CA GLY A 20 -3.93 3.42 0.24
C GLY A 20 -3.41 2.28 1.11
N ALA A 21 -2.86 1.23 0.50
CA ALA A 21 -2.25 0.12 1.23
C ALA A 21 -0.96 0.56 1.97
N ALA A 22 -0.65 -0.13 3.06
CA ALA A 22 0.51 0.22 3.89
C ALA A 22 1.85 -0.08 3.18
N VAL A 23 1.95 -1.21 2.49
CA VAL A 23 3.18 -1.68 1.85
C VAL A 23 2.86 -2.55 0.64
N TYR A 24 3.76 -2.57 -0.34
CA TYR A 24 3.79 -3.53 -1.45
C TYR A 24 5.14 -4.25 -1.40
N ILE A 25 5.13 -5.57 -1.51
CA ILE A 25 6.33 -6.41 -1.45
C ILE A 25 6.13 -7.57 -2.42
N GLU A 26 7.04 -7.71 -3.39
CA GLU A 26 7.10 -8.91 -4.23
C GLU A 26 7.81 -10.04 -3.49
N CYS A 27 7.26 -11.25 -3.58
CA CYS A 27 7.85 -12.44 -2.99
C CYS A 27 7.66 -13.65 -3.90
N SER A 28 8.52 -14.66 -3.72
CA SER A 28 8.40 -15.95 -4.39
C SER A 28 8.45 -17.05 -3.34
N SER A 29 7.31 -17.68 -3.09
CA SER A 29 7.23 -18.83 -2.18
C SER A 29 8.07 -20.01 -2.67
N LYS A 30 8.26 -20.15 -3.99
CA LYS A 30 9.04 -21.22 -4.60
C LYS A 30 10.54 -21.11 -4.31
N THR A 31 11.09 -19.90 -4.38
CA THR A 31 12.51 -19.61 -4.12
C THR A 31 12.73 -19.04 -2.72
N GLN A 32 11.67 -18.96 -1.91
CA GLN A 32 11.63 -18.33 -0.59
C GLN A 32 12.11 -16.87 -0.55
N GLN A 33 12.16 -16.20 -1.70
CA GLN A 33 12.56 -14.79 -1.77
C GLN A 33 11.51 -13.91 -1.10
N ASN A 34 11.97 -13.02 -0.22
CA ASN A 34 11.19 -12.01 0.51
C ASN A 34 10.04 -12.53 1.38
N VAL A 35 9.91 -13.84 1.59
CA VAL A 35 8.84 -14.42 2.42
C VAL A 35 8.88 -13.86 3.84
N LYS A 36 10.05 -13.82 4.47
CA LYS A 36 10.21 -13.22 5.81
C LYS A 36 9.83 -11.74 5.83
N ALA A 37 10.19 -10.99 4.78
CA ALA A 37 9.92 -9.55 4.69
C ALA A 37 8.41 -9.25 4.66
N VAL A 38 7.63 -10.09 3.97
CA VAL A 38 6.15 -9.99 3.96
C VAL A 38 5.58 -10.10 5.36
N PHE A 39 6.00 -11.12 6.13
CA PHE A 39 5.50 -11.33 7.49
C PHE A 39 6.00 -10.27 8.47
N ASP A 40 7.29 -9.90 8.41
CA ASP A 40 7.86 -8.83 9.24
C ASP A 40 7.11 -7.51 9.03
N ALA A 41 6.79 -7.18 7.78
CA ALA A 41 6.06 -5.95 7.45
C ALA A 41 4.61 -6.00 7.98
N ALA A 42 3.92 -7.13 7.84
CA ALA A 42 2.57 -7.30 8.37
C ALA A 42 2.54 -7.12 9.90
N ILE A 43 3.47 -7.76 10.61
CA ILE A 43 3.60 -7.63 12.07
C ILE A 43 3.85 -6.17 12.45
N LYS A 44 4.79 -5.50 11.78
CA LYS A 44 5.09 -4.08 12.04
C LYS A 44 3.89 -3.17 11.83
N VAL A 45 3.13 -3.38 10.76
CA VAL A 45 1.93 -2.57 10.46
C VAL A 45 0.86 -2.74 11.55
N VAL A 46 0.71 -3.95 12.10
CA VAL A 46 -0.25 -4.19 13.18
C VAL A 46 0.23 -3.58 14.51
N LEU A 47 1.51 -3.74 14.85
CA LEU A 47 2.07 -3.21 16.09
C LEU A 47 2.24 -1.68 16.08
N GLN A 48 2.54 -1.11 14.92
CA GLN A 48 2.78 0.31 14.71
C GLN A 48 1.98 0.77 13.49
N PRO A 49 0.66 0.97 13.64
CA PRO A 49 -0.20 1.35 12.54
C PRO A 49 0.23 2.70 11.97
N PRO A 50 0.30 2.84 10.63
CA PRO A 50 0.63 4.12 10.01
C PRO A 50 -0.43 5.16 10.38
N ARG A 51 0.02 6.38 10.70
CA ARG A 51 -0.89 7.46 11.07
C ARG A 51 -1.90 7.69 9.93
N PRO A 52 -3.21 7.72 10.21
CA PRO A 52 -4.20 7.96 9.19
C PRO A 52 -3.91 9.31 8.53
N LYS A 53 -3.76 9.33 7.21
CA LYS A 53 -3.65 10.58 6.45
C LYS A 53 -4.95 11.35 6.67
N LYS A 54 -4.90 12.45 7.44
CA LYS A 54 -6.07 13.33 7.63
C LYS A 54 -6.57 13.74 6.25
N LYS A 55 -7.77 13.29 5.85
CA LYS A 55 -8.43 13.85 4.68
C LYS A 55 -8.57 15.34 4.95
N ARG A 56 -7.97 16.20 4.11
CA ARG A 56 -8.23 17.65 4.15
C ARG A 56 -9.75 17.80 4.00
N GLN A 57 -10.44 18.15 5.08
CA GLN A 57 -11.85 18.53 5.00
C GLN A 57 -11.90 19.72 4.04
N LYS A 58 -12.43 19.50 2.83
CA LYS A 58 -12.81 20.61 1.96
C LYS A 58 -13.83 21.40 2.76
N ARG A 59 -13.48 22.61 3.21
CA ARG A 59 -14.42 23.53 3.86
C ARG A 59 -15.55 23.73 2.86
N ARG A 60 -16.73 23.16 3.14
CA ARG A 60 -17.93 23.44 2.35
C ARG A 60 -18.18 24.95 2.51
N PRO A 61 -18.34 25.72 1.42
CA PRO A 61 -18.75 27.10 1.56
C PRO A 61 -20.09 27.15 2.31
N PRO A 62 -20.32 28.15 3.18
CA PRO A 62 -21.60 28.30 3.83
C PRO A 62 -22.66 28.54 2.75
N CYS A 63 -23.71 27.70 2.74
CA CYS A 63 -24.88 27.96 1.93
C CYS A 63 -25.54 29.24 2.45
N VAL A 64 -25.46 30.33 1.69
CA VAL A 64 -26.26 31.53 1.91
C VAL A 64 -27.49 31.43 1.01
N PHE A 65 -28.67 31.37 1.64
CA PHE A 65 -29.94 31.66 0.96
C PHE A 65 -30.10 33.18 0.98
N LEU A 66 -30.19 33.79 -0.20
CA LEU A 66 -30.54 35.19 -0.39
C LEU A 66 -32.05 35.30 -0.62
#